data_AF-A0AAN1FGR3-F1
#
_entry.id   AF-A0AAN1FGR3-F1
#
_cell.length_a   1.000
_cell.length_b   1.000
_cell.length_c   1.000
_cell.angle_alpha   90.00
_cell.angle_beta   90.00
_cell.angle_gamma   90.00
#
_symmetry.space_group_name_H-M   'P 1'
#
loop_
_entity.id
_entity.type
_entity.pdbx_description
1 polymer ?
#
loop_
_entity_poly.entity_id
_entity_poly.type
_entity_poly.pdbx_seq_one_letter_code
_entity_poly.pdbx_strand_id
1 'polypeptide(L)'
;MDNRIIKVSRNTEKAPVSPISTQSVAFSHYNNISAQLPIDPATKTLIVGGIEQQAKQCLKNIKMIVNSIEHTMSDVVRINVYLKNITDLDKVNEVYASFFPLHRPTYTSLAVADLPMKGALVQMDAVISNGEGTYPQDPCDLVKLTRNSVNAPITPLSSQTVAFSHYNHISAQLPIEPKSGNVVTGGIKEQTQQCLRNIKTILESIDVPMDDIVKTNIHITKLEDLEAVDEVYKTFFPDSSIARAVNYLPARSSVVVEGLALDALVQIDATVSHGDGTPPQLVEDRHGIVIKATNTEKAPLNALSTQSVAFSHYNNISAQLPIDPSIGKIVASGTKEQVMQCFENIKAIVENIDHVMDDIVKLNIQLKDMNDLCALEEVLRSYFNDSLPALTVIGVSSLPSNSVIQIDAIMSNAEGTPPNK
;
A
#
# COMPACT_ATOMS: atom_id res chain seq x y z
N MET A 1 22.70 10.39 22.84
CA MET A 1 21.75 10.91 21.82
C MET A 1 20.61 9.92 21.80
N ASP A 2 19.38 10.41 21.95
CA ASP A 2 18.19 9.56 22.08
C ASP A 2 17.98 8.81 20.75
N ASN A 3 18.01 7.48 20.74
CA ASN A 3 17.81 6.62 19.56
C ASN A 3 16.34 6.59 19.11
N ARG A 4 15.59 7.66 19.38
CA ARG A 4 14.17 7.73 19.13
C ARG A 4 13.94 7.81 17.63
N ILE A 5 13.18 6.85 17.11
CA ILE A 5 12.61 6.89 15.77
C ILE A 5 11.73 8.13 15.69
N ILE A 6 12.03 9.06 14.77
CA ILE A 6 11.24 10.28 14.59
C ILE A 6 10.50 10.18 13.27
N LYS A 7 9.27 9.69 13.27
CA LYS A 7 8.37 9.95 12.13
C LYS A 7 8.00 11.43 12.13
N VAL A 8 8.02 12.07 10.96
CA VAL A 8 7.72 13.49 10.82
C VAL A 8 6.38 13.66 10.14
N SER A 9 5.39 14.06 10.94
CA SER A 9 4.01 14.26 10.53
C SER A 9 3.73 15.73 10.22
N ARG A 10 3.18 16.01 9.04
CA ARG A 10 2.91 17.38 8.58
C ARG A 10 1.54 17.54 7.96
N ASN A 11 0.95 18.70 8.23
CA ASN A 11 -0.23 19.22 7.56
C ASN A 11 0.08 20.60 7.00
N THR A 12 -0.53 20.92 5.87
CA THR A 12 -0.59 22.27 5.30
C THR A 12 -2.05 22.68 5.13
N GLU A 13 -2.33 23.96 5.36
CA GLU A 13 -3.66 24.54 5.12
C GLU A 13 -4.02 24.64 3.63
N LYS A 14 -3.03 24.43 2.74
CA LYS A 14 -3.21 24.47 1.28
C LYS A 14 -3.82 23.18 0.70
N ALA A 15 -4.09 22.18 1.53
CA ALA A 15 -4.75 20.94 1.16
C ALA A 15 -5.77 20.55 2.25
N PRO A 16 -6.75 19.67 1.96
CA PRO A 16 -7.75 19.24 2.94
C PRO A 16 -7.09 18.59 4.16
N VAL A 17 -7.38 19.10 5.35
CA VAL A 17 -6.94 18.52 6.62
C VAL A 17 -8.04 17.61 7.16
N SER A 18 -7.65 16.42 7.61
CA SER A 18 -8.55 15.42 8.18
C SER A 18 -8.42 15.39 9.71
N PRO A 19 -9.51 15.19 10.45
CA PRO A 19 -9.42 14.95 11.88
C PRO A 19 -8.72 13.61 12.18
N ILE A 20 -8.88 12.59 11.33
CA ILE A 20 -8.46 11.20 11.60
C ILE A 20 -7.13 10.80 10.96
N SER A 21 -6.41 11.73 10.34
CA SER A 21 -5.13 11.43 9.72
C SER A 21 -4.23 12.64 9.57
N THR A 22 -2.95 12.38 9.38
CA THR A 22 -1.99 13.39 8.94
C THR A 22 -1.85 13.34 7.42
N GLN A 23 -1.82 14.50 6.75
CA GLN A 23 -1.67 14.59 5.29
C GLN A 23 -0.40 13.89 4.78
N SER A 24 0.71 14.06 5.49
CA SER A 24 2.03 13.55 5.14
C SER A 24 2.71 12.99 6.39
N VAL A 25 3.19 11.76 6.31
CA VAL A 25 4.00 11.13 7.37
C VAL A 25 5.29 10.60 6.76
N ALA A 26 6.38 11.33 7.00
CA ALA A 26 7.72 10.99 6.57
C ALA A 26 8.41 10.08 7.61
N PHE A 27 9.10 9.06 7.12
CA PHE A 27 10.05 8.29 7.91
C PHE A 27 11.23 7.94 7.01
N SER A 28 12.46 7.89 7.53
CA SER A 28 13.65 7.45 6.79
C SER A 28 13.77 8.06 5.38
N HIS A 29 13.45 7.32 4.32
CA HIS A 29 13.57 7.77 2.92
C HIS A 29 12.21 8.03 2.22
N TYR A 30 11.06 7.70 2.85
CA TYR A 30 9.76 7.83 2.20
C TYR A 30 8.76 8.62 3.02
N ASN A 31 7.80 9.21 2.33
CA ASN A 31 6.75 10.00 2.92
C ASN A 31 5.41 9.55 2.35
N ASN A 32 4.58 9.06 3.26
CA ASN A 32 3.27 8.50 2.97
C ASN A 32 2.25 9.62 2.97
N ILE A 33 1.56 9.80 1.84
CA ILE A 33 0.51 10.79 1.69
C ILE A 33 -0.84 10.11 2.01
N SER A 34 -1.63 10.73 2.89
CA SER A 34 -3.01 10.33 3.13
C SER A 34 -3.84 10.44 1.85
N ALA A 35 -4.82 9.56 1.68
CA ALA A 35 -5.74 9.65 0.56
C ALA A 35 -6.39 11.03 0.50
N GLN A 36 -6.25 11.69 -0.64
CA GLN A 36 -6.81 13.00 -0.90
C GLN A 36 -8.14 12.84 -1.63
N LEU A 37 -9.19 13.35 -0.98
CA LEU A 37 -10.51 13.53 -1.56
C LEU A 37 -10.55 14.80 -2.45
N PRO A 38 -11.55 14.93 -3.33
CA PRO A 38 -11.70 16.07 -4.23
C PRO A 38 -12.38 17.24 -3.49
N ILE A 39 -11.77 17.64 -2.38
CA ILE A 39 -12.20 18.74 -1.52
C ILE A 39 -11.41 19.99 -1.91
N ASP A 40 -12.10 21.13 -2.01
CA ASP A 40 -11.44 22.43 -2.08
C ASP A 40 -10.97 22.83 -0.67
N PRO A 41 -9.66 23.05 -0.45
CA PRO A 41 -9.14 23.42 0.87
C PRO A 41 -9.69 24.76 1.39
N ALA A 42 -10.09 25.69 0.51
CA ALA A 42 -10.63 26.99 0.90
C ALA A 42 -12.06 26.87 1.41
N THR A 43 -12.92 26.11 0.72
CA THR A 43 -14.33 25.94 1.13
C THR A 43 -14.52 24.78 2.11
N LYS A 44 -13.56 23.85 2.18
CA LYS A 44 -13.63 22.59 2.93
C LYS A 44 -14.80 21.69 2.51
N THR A 45 -15.28 21.86 1.28
CA THR A 45 -16.37 21.06 0.70
C THR A 45 -15.89 20.30 -0.53
N LEU A 46 -16.60 19.22 -0.87
CA LEU A 46 -16.47 18.57 -2.15
C LEU A 46 -16.62 19.61 -3.28
N ILE A 47 -15.75 19.56 -4.29
CA ILE A 47 -15.90 20.44 -5.44
C ILE A 47 -17.13 20.07 -6.28
N VAL A 48 -17.69 21.05 -6.99
CA VAL A 48 -18.75 20.82 -7.97
C VAL A 48 -18.12 20.35 -9.28
N GLY A 49 -18.67 19.29 -9.89
CA GLY A 49 -18.24 18.78 -11.19
C GLY A 49 -18.31 17.27 -11.30
N GLY A 50 -17.92 16.76 -12.46
CA GLY A 50 -17.81 15.33 -12.72
C GLY A 50 -16.44 14.77 -12.34
N ILE A 51 -16.18 13.53 -12.77
CA ILE A 51 -14.97 12.79 -12.42
C ILE A 51 -13.68 13.55 -12.79
N GLU A 52 -13.62 14.23 -13.93
CA GLU A 52 -12.40 14.92 -14.38
C GLU A 52 -12.03 16.07 -13.44
N GLN A 53 -13.01 16.87 -13.02
CA GLN A 53 -12.79 17.96 -12.07
C GLN A 53 -12.36 17.38 -10.72
N GLN A 54 -12.99 16.29 -10.29
CA GLN A 54 -12.67 15.65 -9.01
C GLN A 54 -11.25 15.04 -9.02
N ALA A 55 -10.88 14.30 -10.06
CA ALA A 55 -9.53 13.76 -10.23
C ALA A 55 -8.47 14.87 -10.22
N LYS A 56 -8.75 15.98 -10.92
CA LYS A 56 -7.87 17.15 -10.93
C LYS A 56 -7.71 17.75 -9.55
N GLN A 57 -8.78 17.77 -8.74
CA GLN A 57 -8.71 18.29 -7.38
C GLN A 57 -7.90 17.37 -6.46
N CYS A 58 -8.08 16.05 -6.53
CA CYS A 58 -7.26 15.09 -5.77
C CYS A 58 -5.76 15.29 -6.06
N LEU A 59 -5.37 15.37 -7.34
CA LEU A 59 -3.98 15.57 -7.75
C LEU A 59 -3.44 16.96 -7.38
N LYS A 60 -4.27 18.01 -7.41
CA LYS A 60 -3.91 19.33 -6.88
C LYS A 60 -3.65 19.29 -5.37
N ASN A 61 -4.48 18.59 -4.62
CA ASN A 61 -4.33 18.44 -3.17
C ASN A 61 -3.03 17.71 -2.83
N ILE A 62 -2.73 16.59 -3.51
CA ILE A 62 -1.44 15.89 -3.39
C ILE A 62 -0.28 16.84 -3.73
N LYS A 63 -0.37 17.57 -4.85
CA LYS A 63 0.65 18.55 -5.25
C LYS A 63 0.88 19.64 -4.20
N MET A 64 -0.16 20.13 -3.53
CA MET A 64 -0.02 21.14 -2.48
C MET A 64 0.68 20.58 -1.24
N ILE A 65 0.38 19.35 -0.84
CA ILE A 65 1.07 18.66 0.26
C ILE A 65 2.55 18.47 -0.10
N VAL A 66 2.84 17.94 -1.30
CA VAL A 66 4.21 17.70 -1.77
C VAL A 66 5.01 19.01 -1.88
N ASN A 67 4.42 20.08 -2.40
CA ASN A 67 5.08 21.40 -2.45
C ASN A 67 5.32 22.00 -1.05
N SER A 68 4.47 21.71 -0.06
CA SER A 68 4.60 22.26 1.30
C SER A 68 5.80 21.74 2.07
N ILE A 69 6.40 20.66 1.59
CA ILE A 69 7.62 20.04 2.12
C ILE A 69 8.79 20.22 1.14
N GLU A 70 8.69 21.20 0.24
CA GLU A 70 9.74 21.56 -0.74
C GLU A 70 10.08 20.47 -1.77
N HIS A 71 9.13 19.55 -2.01
CA HIS A 71 9.24 18.51 -3.04
C HIS A 71 8.34 18.80 -4.25
N THR A 72 8.44 17.94 -5.28
CA THR A 72 7.67 18.08 -6.52
C THR A 72 6.89 16.81 -6.86
N MET A 73 5.89 16.92 -7.75
CA MET A 73 5.14 15.74 -8.23
C MET A 73 6.04 14.70 -8.91
N SER A 74 7.21 15.09 -9.42
CA SER A 74 8.18 14.12 -9.95
C SER A 74 8.72 13.18 -8.88
N ASP A 75 8.60 13.51 -7.59
CA ASP A 75 9.00 12.71 -6.43
C ASP A 75 8.02 11.61 -6.06
N VAL A 76 6.86 11.55 -6.68
CA VAL A 76 5.93 10.43 -6.46
C VAL A 76 6.54 9.16 -7.04
N VAL A 77 6.67 8.12 -6.20
CA VAL A 77 7.15 6.78 -6.60
C VAL A 77 6.01 5.80 -6.78
N ARG A 78 4.89 5.99 -6.06
CA ARG A 78 3.68 5.17 -6.14
C ARG A 78 2.44 6.03 -5.98
N ILE A 79 1.41 5.74 -6.76
CA ILE A 79 0.09 6.35 -6.63
C ILE A 79 -1.00 5.28 -6.74
N ASN A 80 -1.99 5.36 -5.85
CA ASN A 80 -3.20 4.55 -5.94
C ASN A 80 -4.39 5.44 -6.29
N VAL A 81 -5.25 4.97 -7.18
CA VAL A 81 -6.48 5.64 -7.63
C VAL A 81 -7.68 4.77 -7.30
N TYR A 82 -8.60 5.31 -6.51
CA TYR A 82 -9.82 4.63 -6.10
C TYR A 82 -11.02 5.36 -6.68
N LEU A 83 -11.78 4.69 -7.55
CA LEU A 83 -12.95 5.25 -8.25
C LEU A 83 -14.25 4.66 -7.71
N LYS A 84 -15.36 5.38 -7.82
CA LYS A 84 -16.71 4.81 -7.60
C LYS A 84 -17.19 3.94 -8.76
N ASN A 85 -16.72 4.21 -9.97
CA ASN A 85 -17.11 3.50 -11.18
C ASN A 85 -15.89 3.29 -12.08
N ILE A 86 -15.61 2.05 -12.45
CA ILE A 86 -14.43 1.71 -13.26
C ILE A 86 -14.51 2.29 -14.68
N THR A 87 -15.72 2.56 -15.19
CA THR A 87 -15.92 3.15 -16.53
C THR A 87 -15.45 4.61 -16.63
N ASP A 88 -15.21 5.27 -15.50
CA ASP A 88 -14.65 6.62 -15.47
C ASP A 88 -13.11 6.63 -15.54
N LEU A 89 -12.45 5.47 -15.53
CA LEU A 89 -10.99 5.34 -15.46
C LEU A 89 -10.27 6.09 -16.59
N ASP A 90 -10.75 6.03 -17.83
CA ASP A 90 -10.09 6.71 -18.96
C ASP A 90 -10.05 8.23 -18.78
N LYS A 91 -11.13 8.82 -18.27
CA LYS A 91 -11.18 10.26 -17.96
C LYS A 91 -10.24 10.63 -16.83
N VAL A 92 -10.12 9.77 -15.81
CA VAL A 92 -9.15 9.97 -14.72
C VAL A 92 -7.72 9.87 -15.25
N ASN A 93 -7.44 8.89 -16.12
CA ASN A 93 -6.14 8.67 -16.72
C ASN A 93 -5.69 9.87 -17.56
N GLU A 94 -6.59 10.50 -18.32
CA GLU A 94 -6.30 11.71 -19.08
C GLU A 94 -5.84 12.86 -18.17
N VAL A 95 -6.58 13.10 -17.08
CA VAL A 95 -6.21 14.12 -16.09
C VAL A 95 -4.88 13.76 -15.41
N TYR A 96 -4.73 12.52 -14.97
CA TYR A 96 -3.53 12.01 -14.31
C TYR A 96 -2.27 12.19 -15.18
N ALA A 97 -2.35 11.88 -16.48
CA ALA A 97 -1.22 12.00 -17.40
C ALA A 97 -0.66 13.44 -17.46
N SER A 98 -1.50 14.46 -17.25
CA SER A 98 -1.06 15.86 -17.22
C SER A 98 -0.21 16.23 -15.99
N PHE A 99 -0.27 15.45 -14.91
CA PHE A 99 0.52 15.65 -13.68
C PHE A 99 1.85 14.90 -13.70
N PHE A 100 2.01 13.90 -14.57
CA PHE A 100 3.21 13.05 -14.67
C PHE A 100 3.74 12.96 -16.12
N PRO A 101 4.17 14.10 -16.72
CA PRO A 101 4.56 14.13 -18.12
C PRO A 101 5.89 13.43 -18.44
N LEU A 102 6.78 13.28 -17.44
CA LEU A 102 8.13 12.73 -17.62
C LEU A 102 8.34 11.48 -16.76
N HIS A 103 8.35 11.65 -15.44
CA HIS A 103 8.54 10.56 -14.49
C HIS A 103 7.19 10.01 -14.05
N ARG A 104 6.93 8.76 -14.38
CA ARG A 104 5.66 8.09 -14.06
C ARG A 104 5.85 7.17 -12.85
N PRO A 105 5.09 7.38 -11.76
CA PRO A 105 5.14 6.49 -10.62
C PRO A 105 4.62 5.09 -10.98
N THR A 106 4.74 4.16 -10.04
CA THR A 106 3.89 2.99 -10.09
C THR A 106 2.44 3.36 -9.86
N TYR A 107 1.54 2.61 -10.50
CA TYR A 107 0.13 2.96 -10.61
C TYR A 107 -0.75 1.75 -10.32
N THR A 108 -1.72 1.95 -9.44
CA THR A 108 -2.80 1.00 -9.14
C THR A 108 -4.14 1.73 -9.25
N SER A 109 -5.08 1.17 -10.00
CA SER A 109 -6.43 1.74 -10.14
C SER A 109 -7.52 0.71 -9.89
N LEU A 110 -8.48 1.07 -9.03
CA LEU A 110 -9.52 0.17 -8.53
C LEU A 110 -10.86 0.91 -8.51
N ALA A 111 -11.96 0.25 -8.86
CA ALA A 111 -13.29 0.73 -8.46
C ALA A 111 -13.67 0.12 -7.11
N VAL A 112 -14.15 0.95 -6.19
CA VAL A 112 -14.46 0.57 -4.80
C VAL A 112 -15.95 0.82 -4.50
N ALA A 113 -16.47 0.10 -3.52
CA ALA A 113 -17.90 0.14 -3.21
C ALA A 113 -18.33 1.51 -2.70
N ASP A 114 -17.46 2.21 -1.96
CA ASP A 114 -17.71 3.59 -1.56
C ASP A 114 -16.45 4.38 -1.23
N LEU A 115 -16.60 5.70 -1.10
CA LEU A 115 -15.55 6.64 -0.70
C LEU A 115 -15.96 7.41 0.57
N PRO A 116 -15.00 7.89 1.39
CA PRO A 116 -15.31 8.45 2.71
C PRO A 116 -16.20 9.71 2.72
N MET A 117 -16.37 10.38 1.58
CA MET A 117 -17.21 11.56 1.45
C MET A 117 -18.31 11.33 0.42
N LYS A 118 -19.56 11.49 0.85
CA LYS A 118 -20.73 11.37 -0.03
C LYS A 118 -20.59 12.29 -1.25
N GLY A 119 -20.75 11.73 -2.44
CA GLY A 119 -20.64 12.44 -3.72
C GLY A 119 -19.23 12.47 -4.31
N ALA A 120 -18.20 12.04 -3.56
CA ALA A 120 -16.89 11.78 -4.15
C ALA A 120 -16.97 10.61 -5.13
N LEU A 121 -16.34 10.79 -6.28
CA LEU A 121 -16.25 9.82 -7.38
C LEU A 121 -14.84 9.22 -7.48
N VAL A 122 -13.84 9.90 -6.92
CA VAL A 122 -12.44 9.46 -6.90
C VAL A 122 -11.73 9.96 -5.64
N GLN A 123 -10.78 9.18 -5.12
CA GLN A 123 -9.74 9.62 -4.19
C GLN A 123 -8.40 9.02 -4.61
N MET A 124 -7.30 9.61 -4.15
CA MET A 124 -5.96 9.14 -4.50
C MET A 124 -5.00 9.23 -3.32
N ASP A 125 -4.18 8.22 -3.09
CA ASP A 125 -3.04 8.28 -2.18
C ASP A 125 -1.72 8.18 -2.93
N ALA A 126 -0.63 8.54 -2.26
CA ALA A 126 0.70 8.51 -2.87
C ALA A 126 1.79 8.18 -1.85
N VAL A 127 2.91 7.67 -2.37
CA VAL A 127 4.20 7.61 -1.66
C VAL A 127 5.19 8.42 -2.47
N ILE A 128 5.97 9.25 -1.81
CA ILE A 128 7.02 10.05 -2.45
C ILE A 128 8.42 9.66 -1.97
N SER A 129 9.41 9.88 -2.83
CA SER A 129 10.85 9.70 -2.60
C SER A 129 11.46 10.82 -1.75
N ASN A 130 10.82 11.13 -0.64
CA ASN A 130 11.30 12.06 0.36
C ASN A 130 11.07 11.41 1.71
N GLY A 131 12.05 11.38 2.59
CA GLY A 131 11.85 10.96 3.96
C GLY A 131 12.65 11.82 4.92
N GLU A 132 12.27 11.72 6.19
CA GLU A 132 12.93 12.35 7.32
C GLU A 132 12.86 11.38 8.50
N GLY A 133 13.72 11.52 9.51
CA GLY A 133 13.64 10.67 10.71
C GLY A 133 14.72 9.62 10.87
N THR A 134 15.80 9.72 10.10
CA THR A 134 17.08 9.04 10.35
C THR A 134 18.16 10.08 10.66
N TYR A 135 19.28 9.65 11.26
CA TYR A 135 20.43 10.53 11.45
C TYR A 135 20.85 11.16 10.11
N PRO A 136 21.29 12.44 10.08
CA PRO A 136 21.76 13.07 8.86
C PRO A 136 22.82 12.19 8.20
N GLN A 137 22.52 11.66 7.02
CA GLN A 137 23.52 11.08 6.15
C GLN A 137 24.18 12.22 5.38
N ASP A 138 25.45 12.03 4.99
CA ASP A 138 26.07 12.96 4.04
C ASP A 138 25.18 13.06 2.80
N PRO A 139 24.95 14.26 2.23
CA PRO A 139 24.11 14.42 1.06
C PRO A 139 24.58 13.50 -0.07
N CYS A 140 23.70 12.59 -0.50
CA CYS A 140 23.91 11.75 -1.66
C CYS A 140 22.82 12.03 -2.70
N ASP A 141 23.14 11.86 -3.99
CA ASP A 141 22.18 12.03 -5.06
C ASP A 141 21.16 10.89 -5.03
N LEU A 142 20.04 11.08 -4.34
CA LEU A 142 18.96 10.09 -4.26
C LEU A 142 18.22 10.01 -5.61
N VAL A 143 18.52 8.99 -6.41
CA VAL A 143 17.90 8.79 -7.73
C VAL A 143 16.76 7.76 -7.68
N LYS A 144 15.60 8.13 -8.23
CA LYS A 144 14.54 7.17 -8.58
C LYS A 144 14.88 6.49 -9.90
N LEU A 145 14.86 5.16 -9.93
CA LEU A 145 15.04 4.39 -11.15
C LEU A 145 13.74 3.73 -11.57
N THR A 146 13.30 4.06 -12.78
CA THR A 146 12.11 3.45 -13.39
C THR A 146 12.52 2.44 -14.44
N ARG A 147 11.99 1.22 -14.40
CA ARG A 147 12.29 0.18 -15.41
C ARG A 147 11.02 -0.45 -15.96
N ASN A 148 11.11 -0.86 -17.23
CA ASN A 148 10.07 -1.61 -17.93
C ASN A 148 10.72 -2.76 -18.71
N SER A 149 10.10 -3.92 -18.66
CA SER A 149 10.39 -5.10 -19.47
C SER A 149 9.33 -5.24 -20.55
N VAL A 150 9.78 -5.41 -21.80
CA VAL A 150 8.91 -5.71 -22.94
C VAL A 150 8.23 -7.07 -22.83
N ASN A 151 8.69 -7.93 -21.92
CA ASN A 151 8.13 -9.24 -21.68
C ASN A 151 7.01 -9.24 -20.63
N ALA A 152 6.64 -8.08 -20.09
CA ALA A 152 5.50 -7.88 -19.20
C ALA A 152 4.59 -6.76 -19.74
N PRO A 153 3.33 -6.62 -19.29
CA PRO A 153 2.42 -5.60 -19.81
C PRO A 153 2.96 -4.18 -19.60
N ILE A 154 2.99 -3.38 -20.66
CA ILE A 154 3.46 -1.98 -20.62
C ILE A 154 2.27 -1.05 -20.92
N THR A 155 2.22 0.07 -20.20
CA THR A 155 1.26 1.15 -20.44
C THR A 155 1.99 2.50 -20.47
N PRO A 156 1.52 3.48 -21.25
CA PRO A 156 2.03 4.84 -21.18
C PRO A 156 1.61 5.60 -19.90
N LEU A 157 0.90 4.98 -18.95
CA LEU A 157 0.45 5.68 -17.73
C LEU A 157 1.39 5.46 -16.54
N SER A 158 2.21 4.41 -16.54
CA SER A 158 3.03 4.05 -15.39
C SER A 158 4.35 3.41 -15.80
N SER A 159 5.26 3.35 -14.84
CA SER A 159 6.42 2.47 -14.92
C SER A 159 6.06 1.13 -14.26
N GLN A 160 6.51 0.01 -14.83
CA GLN A 160 6.33 -1.30 -14.20
C GLN A 160 6.98 -1.34 -12.83
N THR A 161 8.19 -0.77 -12.70
CA THR A 161 8.91 -0.66 -11.44
C THR A 161 9.40 0.75 -11.20
N VAL A 162 9.39 1.16 -9.93
CA VAL A 162 10.03 2.40 -9.46
C VAL A 162 10.83 2.07 -8.20
N ALA A 163 12.15 1.97 -8.38
CA ALA A 163 13.11 1.76 -7.31
C ALA A 163 13.58 3.10 -6.76
N PHE A 164 13.65 3.19 -5.44
CA PHE A 164 14.20 4.32 -4.71
C PHE A 164 14.77 3.79 -3.39
N SER A 165 15.86 4.36 -2.88
CA SER A 165 16.48 3.93 -1.60
C SER A 165 16.61 2.40 -1.49
N HIS A 166 15.83 1.75 -0.62
CA HIS A 166 15.89 0.30 -0.35
C HIS A 166 14.74 -0.50 -0.99
N TYR A 167 13.74 0.13 -1.56
CA TYR A 167 12.54 -0.57 -2.05
C TYR A 167 12.31 -0.36 -3.54
N ASN A 168 11.71 -1.37 -4.16
CA ASN A 168 11.08 -1.28 -5.46
C ASN A 168 9.58 -1.44 -5.31
N HIS A 169 8.82 -0.52 -5.90
CA HIS A 169 7.38 -0.68 -6.03
C HIS A 169 7.08 -1.24 -7.41
N ILE A 170 6.16 -2.19 -7.49
CA ILE A 170 5.67 -2.77 -8.74
C ILE A 170 4.27 -2.23 -9.00
N SER A 171 4.03 -1.66 -10.19
CA SER A 171 2.67 -1.28 -10.62
C SER A 171 1.75 -2.48 -10.60
N ALA A 172 0.45 -2.26 -10.37
CA ALA A 172 -0.51 -3.34 -10.42
C ALA A 172 -0.45 -4.07 -11.77
N GLN A 173 -0.24 -5.37 -11.70
CA GLN A 173 -0.25 -6.25 -12.84
C GLN A 173 -1.66 -6.80 -13.03
N LEU A 174 -2.23 -6.45 -14.19
CA LEU A 174 -3.42 -7.06 -14.73
C LEU A 174 -3.08 -8.42 -15.35
N PRO A 175 -4.08 -9.30 -15.57
CA PRO A 175 -3.91 -10.63 -16.14
C PRO A 175 -3.74 -10.57 -17.67
N ILE A 176 -2.94 -9.62 -18.15
CA ILE A 176 -2.66 -9.40 -19.56
C ILE A 176 -1.54 -10.33 -19.99
N GLU A 177 -1.72 -11.03 -21.10
CA GLU A 177 -0.64 -11.73 -21.78
C GLU A 177 0.20 -10.70 -22.58
N PRO A 178 1.51 -10.55 -22.28
CA PRO A 178 2.33 -9.48 -22.87
C PRO A 178 2.42 -9.51 -24.40
N LYS A 179 2.38 -10.70 -25.00
CA LYS A 179 2.49 -10.87 -26.46
C LYS A 179 1.23 -10.43 -27.20
N SER A 180 0.06 -10.74 -26.68
CA SER A 180 -1.21 -10.39 -27.31
C SER A 180 -1.75 -9.04 -26.85
N GLY A 181 -1.34 -8.56 -25.67
CA GLY A 181 -1.88 -7.36 -25.04
C GLY A 181 -3.31 -7.53 -24.49
N ASN A 182 -3.85 -8.75 -24.53
CA ASN A 182 -5.21 -9.06 -24.07
C ASN A 182 -5.18 -9.71 -22.70
N VAL A 183 -6.28 -9.55 -21.95
CA VAL A 183 -6.54 -10.36 -20.75
C VAL A 183 -6.60 -11.83 -21.16
N VAL A 184 -5.92 -12.70 -20.39
CA VAL A 184 -5.92 -14.14 -20.66
C VAL A 184 -7.33 -14.72 -20.59
N THR A 185 -7.59 -15.68 -21.47
CA THR A 185 -8.84 -16.46 -21.43
C THR A 185 -8.83 -17.39 -20.23
N GLY A 186 -9.98 -17.54 -19.55
CA GLY A 186 -10.12 -18.42 -18.39
C GLY A 186 -10.86 -17.72 -17.26
N GLY A 187 -10.83 -18.35 -16.08
CA GLY A 187 -11.41 -17.80 -14.87
C GLY A 187 -10.36 -17.16 -13.97
N ILE A 188 -10.69 -17.06 -12.69
CA ILE A 188 -9.83 -16.44 -11.69
C ILE A 188 -8.44 -17.11 -11.59
N LYS A 189 -8.34 -18.43 -11.77
CA LYS A 189 -7.07 -19.16 -11.64
C LYS A 189 -6.09 -18.76 -12.74
N GLU A 190 -6.52 -18.76 -14.00
CA GLU A 190 -5.70 -18.35 -15.14
C GLU A 190 -5.29 -16.89 -15.02
N GLN A 191 -6.23 -16.02 -14.64
CA GLN A 191 -5.93 -14.60 -14.45
C GLN A 191 -4.94 -14.35 -13.30
N THR A 192 -5.13 -14.99 -12.15
CA THR A 192 -4.20 -14.90 -11.01
C THR A 192 -2.80 -15.36 -11.40
N GLN A 193 -2.72 -16.49 -12.11
CA GLN A 193 -1.46 -17.01 -12.59
C GLN A 193 -0.77 -16.02 -13.53
N GLN A 194 -1.52 -15.36 -14.41
CA GLN A 194 -0.95 -14.37 -15.32
C GLN A 194 -0.45 -13.12 -14.57
N CYS A 195 -1.19 -12.61 -13.58
CA CYS A 195 -0.73 -11.49 -12.76
C CYS A 195 0.61 -11.81 -12.07
N LEU A 196 0.72 -12.98 -11.44
CA LEU A 196 1.94 -13.41 -10.76
C LEU A 196 3.10 -13.69 -11.73
N ARG A 197 2.83 -14.23 -12.93
CA ARG A 197 3.84 -14.38 -14.00
C ARG A 197 4.35 -13.02 -14.50
N ASN A 198 3.47 -12.04 -14.63
CA ASN A 198 3.84 -10.69 -15.04
C ASN A 198 4.76 -10.06 -13.98
N ILE A 199 4.41 -10.16 -12.69
CA ILE A 199 5.27 -9.71 -11.58
C ILE A 199 6.62 -10.44 -11.62
N LYS A 200 6.62 -11.77 -11.73
CA LYS A 200 7.87 -12.56 -11.81
C LYS A 200 8.76 -12.12 -12.98
N THR A 201 8.18 -11.91 -14.16
CA THR A 201 8.91 -11.45 -15.35
C THR A 201 9.51 -10.05 -15.15
N ILE A 202 8.80 -9.18 -14.45
CA ILE A 202 9.30 -7.85 -14.08
C ILE A 202 10.48 -7.96 -13.12
N LEU A 203 10.37 -8.78 -12.08
CA LEU A 203 11.46 -8.99 -11.11
C LEU A 203 12.70 -9.62 -11.75
N GLU A 204 12.52 -10.63 -12.59
CA GLU A 204 13.61 -11.25 -13.36
C GLU A 204 14.31 -10.24 -14.28
N SER A 205 13.60 -9.25 -14.82
CA SER A 205 14.19 -8.20 -15.67
C SER A 205 15.11 -7.22 -14.93
N ILE A 206 15.05 -7.23 -13.59
CA ILE A 206 15.89 -6.42 -12.71
C ILE A 206 16.79 -7.30 -11.82
N ASP A 207 16.94 -8.58 -12.17
CA ASP A 207 17.74 -9.58 -11.46
C ASP A 207 17.32 -9.81 -9.99
N VAL A 208 16.01 -9.70 -9.71
CA VAL A 208 15.43 -9.87 -8.36
C VAL A 208 14.55 -11.13 -8.31
N PRO A 209 14.68 -11.99 -7.29
CA PRO A 209 13.81 -13.15 -7.12
C PRO A 209 12.42 -12.79 -6.57
N MET A 210 11.44 -13.68 -6.77
CA MET A 210 10.08 -13.50 -6.24
C MET A 210 10.05 -13.41 -4.70
N ASP A 211 10.97 -14.09 -4.03
CA ASP A 211 11.09 -14.11 -2.57
C ASP A 211 11.54 -12.77 -1.96
N ASP A 212 11.98 -11.81 -2.77
CA ASP A 212 12.29 -10.44 -2.30
C ASP A 212 11.04 -9.56 -2.22
N ILE A 213 9.86 -10.07 -2.61
CA ILE A 213 8.60 -9.36 -2.35
C ILE A 213 8.37 -9.36 -0.83
N VAL A 214 8.20 -8.17 -0.24
CA VAL A 214 7.88 -8.00 1.20
C VAL A 214 6.40 -7.75 1.47
N LYS A 215 5.66 -7.25 0.48
CA LYS A 215 4.21 -7.02 0.57
C LYS A 215 3.55 -7.31 -0.77
N THR A 216 2.43 -8.04 -0.75
CA THR A 216 1.50 -8.20 -1.86
C THR A 216 0.15 -7.60 -1.53
N ASN A 217 -0.43 -6.87 -2.49
CA ASN A 217 -1.83 -6.44 -2.43
C ASN A 217 -2.57 -7.11 -3.58
N ILE A 218 -3.58 -7.91 -3.22
CA ILE A 218 -4.39 -8.69 -4.15
C ILE A 218 -5.79 -8.10 -4.16
N HIS A 219 -6.22 -7.61 -5.32
CA HIS A 219 -7.54 -7.03 -5.49
C HIS A 219 -8.38 -7.96 -6.36
N ILE A 220 -9.53 -8.42 -5.86
CA ILE A 220 -10.42 -9.37 -6.53
C ILE A 220 -11.83 -8.80 -6.66
N THR A 221 -12.56 -9.14 -7.71
CA THR A 221 -13.93 -8.63 -7.89
C THR A 221 -15.00 -9.42 -7.14
N LYS A 222 -14.68 -10.64 -6.70
CA LYS A 222 -15.61 -11.50 -5.96
C LYS A 222 -14.91 -12.19 -4.80
N LEU A 223 -15.58 -12.24 -3.64
CA LEU A 223 -15.03 -12.92 -2.47
C LEU A 223 -14.96 -14.45 -2.65
N GLU A 224 -15.90 -15.04 -3.40
CA GLU A 224 -15.95 -16.49 -3.67
C GLU A 224 -14.72 -17.02 -4.44
N ASP A 225 -14.03 -16.12 -5.14
CA ASP A 225 -12.84 -16.43 -5.93
C ASP A 225 -11.57 -16.52 -5.07
N LEU A 226 -11.60 -16.07 -3.81
CA LEU A 226 -10.42 -15.96 -2.95
C LEU A 226 -9.71 -17.30 -2.73
N GLU A 227 -10.44 -18.40 -2.56
CA GLU A 227 -9.84 -19.73 -2.37
C GLU A 227 -9.08 -20.18 -3.63
N ALA A 228 -9.63 -19.90 -4.82
CA ALA A 228 -8.97 -20.22 -6.08
C ALA A 228 -7.73 -19.36 -6.32
N VAL A 229 -7.74 -18.09 -5.89
CA VAL A 229 -6.56 -17.22 -5.85
C VAL A 229 -5.50 -17.80 -4.92
N ASP A 230 -5.90 -18.24 -3.73
CA ASP A 230 -5.01 -18.82 -2.72
C ASP A 230 -4.31 -20.08 -3.21
N GLU A 231 -5.02 -20.95 -3.93
CA GLU A 231 -4.43 -22.13 -4.57
C GLU A 231 -3.32 -21.77 -5.55
N VAL A 232 -3.54 -20.77 -6.40
CA VAL A 232 -2.52 -20.31 -7.36
C VAL A 232 -1.37 -19.62 -6.64
N TYR A 233 -1.66 -18.77 -5.66
CA TYR A 233 -0.66 -18.03 -4.89
C TYR A 233 0.37 -18.96 -4.23
N LYS A 234 -0.07 -20.10 -3.66
CA LYS A 234 0.81 -21.14 -3.08
C LYS A 234 1.82 -21.73 -4.07
N THR A 235 1.58 -21.61 -5.36
CA THR A 235 2.51 -22.10 -6.40
C THR A 235 3.66 -21.13 -6.68
N PHE A 236 3.54 -19.87 -6.23
CA PHE A 236 4.56 -18.83 -6.40
C PHE A 236 5.32 -18.50 -5.11
N PHE A 237 4.74 -18.80 -3.94
CA PHE A 237 5.38 -18.53 -2.65
C PHE A 237 5.32 -19.76 -1.72
N PRO A 238 6.42 -20.08 -1.02
CA PRO A 238 7.78 -19.55 -1.20
C PRO A 238 8.44 -20.13 -2.49
N ASP A 239 9.19 -19.31 -3.24
CA ASP A 239 9.77 -19.67 -4.55
C ASP A 239 11.06 -20.49 -4.41
N SER A 240 11.98 -20.06 -3.52
CA SER A 240 13.27 -20.72 -3.31
C SER A 240 13.25 -21.78 -2.20
N SER A 241 14.22 -22.69 -2.25
CA SER A 241 14.43 -23.69 -1.18
C SER A 241 14.74 -23.04 0.17
N ILE A 242 15.42 -21.90 0.18
CA ILE A 242 15.76 -21.15 1.39
C ILE A 242 14.48 -20.58 2.01
N ALA A 243 13.67 -19.88 1.22
CA ALA A 243 12.41 -19.32 1.69
C ALA A 243 11.44 -20.41 2.18
N ARG A 244 11.41 -21.58 1.53
CA ARG A 244 10.65 -22.75 2.02
C ARG A 244 11.19 -23.30 3.34
N ALA A 245 12.51 -23.35 3.52
CA ALA A 245 13.12 -23.86 4.75
C ALA A 245 12.78 -23.00 5.97
N VAL A 246 12.59 -21.69 5.78
CA VAL A 246 12.18 -20.75 6.84
C VAL A 246 10.69 -20.40 6.79
N ASN A 247 9.92 -21.04 5.90
CA ASN A 247 8.50 -20.78 5.64
C ASN A 247 8.18 -19.28 5.46
N TYR A 248 9.03 -18.57 4.72
CA TYR A 248 8.87 -17.14 4.47
C TYR A 248 7.71 -16.86 3.51
N LEU A 249 6.84 -15.92 3.89
CA LEU A 249 5.79 -15.40 3.04
C LEU A 249 5.75 -13.88 3.18
N PRO A 250 5.49 -13.12 2.09
CA PRO A 250 5.33 -11.68 2.19
C PRO A 250 4.13 -11.33 3.07
N ALA A 251 4.11 -10.09 3.56
CA ALA A 251 2.89 -9.53 4.10
C ALA A 251 1.84 -9.48 2.98
N ARG A 252 0.56 -9.64 3.32
CA ARG A 252 -0.51 -9.74 2.32
C ARG A 252 -1.73 -8.92 2.71
N SER A 253 -2.34 -8.26 1.73
CA SER A 253 -3.70 -7.74 1.83
C SER A 253 -4.52 -8.30 0.67
N SER A 254 -5.71 -8.83 0.97
CA SER A 254 -6.70 -9.21 -0.05
C SER A 254 -7.90 -8.27 0.08
N VAL A 255 -8.30 -7.64 -1.02
CA VAL A 255 -9.36 -6.62 -1.03
C VAL A 255 -10.39 -6.97 -2.11
N VAL A 256 -11.67 -7.00 -1.72
CA VAL A 256 -12.78 -7.16 -2.68
C VAL A 256 -13.19 -5.79 -3.19
N VAL A 257 -13.09 -5.61 -4.50
CA VAL A 257 -13.31 -4.34 -5.21
C VAL A 257 -14.45 -4.49 -6.21
N GLU A 258 -15.10 -3.38 -6.58
CA GLU A 258 -16.28 -3.40 -7.47
C GLU A 258 -15.91 -3.62 -8.94
N GLY A 259 -14.68 -3.28 -9.32
CA GLY A 259 -14.26 -3.42 -10.71
C GLY A 259 -12.80 -3.10 -10.92
N LEU A 260 -12.24 -3.75 -11.94
CA LEU A 260 -10.87 -3.58 -12.40
C LEU A 260 -10.86 -3.24 -13.88
N ALA A 261 -9.77 -2.62 -14.35
CA ALA A 261 -9.62 -2.29 -15.75
C ALA A 261 -9.69 -3.56 -16.62
N LEU A 262 -10.21 -3.40 -17.85
CA LEU A 262 -10.39 -4.48 -18.83
C LEU A 262 -11.26 -5.64 -18.32
N ASP A 263 -12.17 -5.36 -17.37
CA ASP A 263 -13.05 -6.35 -16.73
C ASP A 263 -12.28 -7.53 -16.11
N ALA A 264 -11.04 -7.29 -15.68
CA ALA A 264 -10.24 -8.29 -14.98
C ALA A 264 -10.90 -8.72 -13.66
N LEU A 265 -10.74 -10.00 -13.31
CA LEU A 265 -11.24 -10.59 -12.07
C LEU A 265 -10.27 -10.36 -10.91
N VAL A 266 -8.98 -10.15 -11.21
CA VAL A 266 -7.91 -9.95 -10.24
C VAL A 266 -6.85 -9.00 -10.78
N GLN A 267 -6.26 -8.19 -9.91
CA GLN A 267 -4.98 -7.52 -10.17
C GLN A 267 -4.10 -7.60 -8.92
N ILE A 268 -2.79 -7.58 -9.10
CA ILE A 268 -1.83 -7.71 -7.98
C ILE A 268 -0.74 -6.66 -8.12
N ASP A 269 -0.49 -5.91 -7.05
CA ASP A 269 0.69 -5.06 -6.90
C ASP A 269 1.59 -5.57 -5.77
N ALA A 270 2.86 -5.15 -5.78
CA ALA A 270 3.87 -5.65 -4.86
C ALA A 270 4.88 -4.59 -4.45
N THR A 271 5.40 -4.72 -3.23
CA THR A 271 6.57 -3.98 -2.74
C THR A 271 7.70 -4.97 -2.50
N VAL A 272 8.91 -4.60 -2.90
CA VAL A 272 10.07 -5.49 -3.01
C VAL A 272 11.23 -4.92 -2.20
N SER A 273 11.96 -5.78 -1.49
CA SER A 273 13.16 -5.48 -0.71
C SER A 273 14.41 -5.27 -1.56
N HIS A 274 14.27 -4.52 -2.66
CA HIS A 274 15.37 -4.25 -3.57
C HIS A 274 15.31 -2.81 -4.04
N GLY A 275 16.29 -2.00 -3.69
CA GLY A 275 16.38 -0.61 -4.13
C GLY A 275 17.65 -0.39 -4.93
N ASP A 276 17.51 -0.13 -6.23
CA ASP A 276 18.65 0.24 -7.09
C ASP A 276 18.94 1.77 -7.06
N GLY A 277 18.44 2.50 -6.05
CA GLY A 277 18.70 3.94 -5.94
C GLY A 277 20.20 4.21 -5.92
N THR A 278 20.67 5.18 -6.71
CA THR A 278 22.10 5.51 -6.74
C THR A 278 22.50 6.45 -5.58
N PRO A 279 23.79 6.47 -5.16
CA PRO A 279 24.83 5.52 -5.56
C PRO A 279 24.42 4.09 -5.18
N PRO A 280 24.74 3.07 -6.01
CA PRO A 280 24.38 1.70 -5.69
C PRO A 280 24.82 1.42 -4.27
N GLN A 281 23.92 0.89 -3.43
CA GLN A 281 24.29 0.54 -2.06
C GLN A 281 25.60 -0.21 -2.10
N LEU A 282 26.60 0.26 -1.35
CA LEU A 282 27.87 -0.43 -1.33
C LEU A 282 27.59 -1.86 -0.89
N VAL A 283 28.33 -2.82 -1.44
CA VAL A 283 28.10 -4.23 -1.14
C VAL A 283 28.12 -4.45 0.39
N GLU A 284 28.95 -3.71 1.13
CA GLU A 284 29.01 -3.65 2.59
C GLU A 284 27.76 -3.07 3.28
N ASP A 285 27.04 -2.12 2.68
CA ASP A 285 25.77 -1.60 3.20
C ASP A 285 24.63 -2.61 3.07
N ARG A 286 24.73 -3.53 2.09
CA ARG A 286 23.81 -4.67 1.95
C ARG A 286 24.13 -5.83 2.88
N HIS A 287 25.35 -5.90 3.44
CA HIS A 287 25.73 -6.98 4.34
C HIS A 287 24.99 -6.84 5.68
N GLY A 288 23.92 -7.60 5.85
CA GLY A 288 23.15 -7.67 7.10
C GLY A 288 21.72 -7.15 7.02
N ILE A 289 21.34 -6.47 5.93
CA ILE A 289 19.93 -6.13 5.68
C ILE A 289 19.25 -7.40 5.16
N VAL A 290 18.52 -8.06 6.07
CA VAL A 290 17.76 -9.27 5.77
C VAL A 290 16.27 -8.99 5.94
N ILE A 291 15.45 -9.67 5.16
CA ILE A 291 14.02 -9.72 5.41
C ILE A 291 13.80 -10.44 6.75
N LYS A 292 13.17 -9.76 7.70
CA LYS A 292 12.75 -10.36 8.98
C LYS A 292 11.25 -10.51 8.98
N ALA A 293 10.80 -11.76 8.96
CA ALA A 293 9.38 -12.11 8.98
C ALA A 293 9.04 -12.62 10.38
N THR A 294 8.00 -12.08 11.01
CA THR A 294 7.64 -12.42 12.38
C THR A 294 6.13 -12.57 12.53
N ASN A 295 5.74 -13.60 13.28
CA ASN A 295 4.39 -13.89 13.72
C ASN A 295 4.34 -13.93 15.24
N THR A 296 3.16 -13.67 15.79
CA THR A 296 2.80 -13.86 17.18
C THR A 296 1.47 -14.59 17.29
N GLU A 297 1.36 -15.47 18.28
CA GLU A 297 0.10 -16.17 18.61
C GLU A 297 -0.96 -15.22 19.21
N LYS A 298 -0.56 -13.99 19.57
CA LYS A 298 -1.46 -12.95 20.09
C LYS A 298 -2.22 -12.19 19.00
N ALA A 299 -2.08 -12.57 17.75
CA ALA A 299 -2.83 -12.04 16.63
C ALA A 299 -3.17 -13.18 15.64
N PRO A 300 -4.19 -13.02 14.78
CA PRO A 300 -4.60 -14.07 13.85
C PRO A 300 -3.48 -14.52 12.92
N LEU A 301 -3.19 -15.82 12.91
CA LEU A 301 -2.23 -16.42 11.98
C LEU A 301 -2.89 -16.74 10.63
N ASN A 302 -2.11 -16.64 9.55
CA ASN A 302 -2.53 -17.03 8.21
C ASN A 302 -1.44 -17.85 7.54
N ALA A 303 -1.81 -18.98 6.94
CA ALA A 303 -0.86 -19.87 6.26
C ALA A 303 -0.30 -19.29 4.94
N LEU A 304 -0.82 -18.15 4.48
CA LEU A 304 -0.51 -17.52 3.20
C LEU A 304 0.16 -16.15 3.32
N SER A 305 0.51 -15.74 4.54
CA SER A 305 1.19 -14.47 4.78
C SER A 305 1.84 -14.43 6.15
N THR A 306 2.92 -13.68 6.28
CA THR A 306 3.48 -13.35 7.61
C THR A 306 2.88 -12.06 8.15
N GLN A 307 2.58 -12.00 9.45
CA GLN A 307 1.94 -10.85 10.10
C GLN A 307 2.77 -9.57 9.97
N SER A 308 4.07 -9.62 10.25
CA SER A 308 5.00 -8.51 10.08
C SER A 308 6.18 -8.93 9.20
N VAL A 309 6.41 -8.21 8.11
CA VAL A 309 7.57 -8.40 7.24
C VAL A 309 8.39 -7.11 7.19
N ALA A 310 9.51 -7.14 7.92
CA ALA A 310 10.48 -6.07 8.01
C ALA A 310 11.57 -6.21 6.96
N PHE A 311 11.96 -5.10 6.37
CA PHE A 311 13.17 -4.98 5.57
C PHE A 311 13.70 -3.56 5.73
N SER A 312 15.00 -3.33 5.79
CA SER A 312 15.60 -1.99 5.94
C SER A 312 14.91 -1.15 7.04
N HIS A 313 14.07 -0.18 6.66
CA HIS A 313 13.47 0.82 7.53
C HIS A 313 11.96 0.68 7.76
N TYR A 314 11.30 -0.33 7.20
CA TYR A 314 9.84 -0.47 7.35
C TYR A 314 9.42 -1.90 7.57
N ASN A 315 8.31 -2.02 8.31
CA ASN A 315 7.59 -3.26 8.48
C ASN A 315 6.25 -3.14 7.77
N ASN A 316 6.00 -4.11 6.90
CA ASN A 316 4.71 -4.29 6.25
C ASN A 316 3.87 -5.23 7.10
N ILE A 317 2.74 -4.74 7.60
CA ILE A 317 1.80 -5.54 8.38
C ILE A 317 0.76 -6.13 7.42
N SER A 318 0.53 -7.44 7.54
CA SER A 318 -0.55 -8.11 6.80
C SER A 318 -1.92 -7.61 7.26
N ALA A 319 -2.90 -7.63 6.36
CA ALA A 319 -4.25 -7.23 6.68
C ALA A 319 -4.81 -8.03 7.88
N GLN A 320 -5.24 -7.30 8.90
CA GLN A 320 -5.85 -7.84 10.10
C GLN A 320 -7.37 -7.73 9.99
N LEU A 321 -8.02 -8.89 10.02
CA LEU A 321 -9.46 -9.01 10.24
C LEU A 321 -9.76 -8.96 11.76
N PRO A 322 -11.01 -8.69 12.14
CA PRO A 322 -11.41 -8.56 13.55
C PRO A 322 -11.61 -9.94 14.19
N ILE A 323 -10.64 -10.83 14.02
CA ILE A 323 -10.62 -12.19 14.59
C ILE A 323 -10.00 -12.12 15.99
N ASP A 324 -10.67 -12.69 16.98
CA ASP A 324 -10.09 -12.96 18.29
C ASP A 324 -9.12 -14.16 18.17
N PRO A 325 -7.81 -13.95 18.40
CA PRO A 325 -6.79 -14.98 18.21
C PRO A 325 -6.93 -16.17 19.18
N SER A 326 -7.60 -16.00 20.32
CA SER A 326 -7.80 -17.08 21.30
C SER A 326 -8.83 -18.12 20.86
N ILE A 327 -9.79 -17.71 20.03
CA ILE A 327 -10.88 -18.57 19.53
C ILE A 327 -10.88 -18.75 18.01
N GLY A 328 -10.11 -17.96 17.27
CA GLY A 328 -10.02 -18.02 15.81
C GLY A 328 -11.30 -17.61 15.09
N LYS A 329 -12.15 -16.77 15.70
CA LYS A 329 -13.43 -16.31 15.14
C LYS A 329 -13.53 -14.79 15.19
N ILE A 330 -14.35 -14.22 14.31
CA ILE A 330 -14.66 -12.79 14.34
C ILE A 330 -15.28 -12.42 15.70
N VAL A 331 -14.82 -11.31 16.27
CA VAL A 331 -15.42 -10.69 17.47
C VAL A 331 -16.88 -10.31 17.17
N ALA A 332 -17.66 -9.93 18.17
CA ALA A 332 -19.09 -9.63 18.06
C ALA A 332 -19.54 -8.82 16.81
N SER A 333 -20.85 -8.79 16.55
CA SER A 333 -21.42 -8.21 15.31
C SER A 333 -21.32 -6.68 15.18
N GLY A 334 -20.89 -5.95 16.21
CA GLY A 334 -20.85 -4.49 16.20
C GLY A 334 -19.59 -3.93 15.53
N THR A 335 -19.74 -2.83 14.79
CA THR A 335 -18.61 -2.23 14.06
C THR A 335 -17.53 -1.71 15.01
N LYS A 336 -17.91 -1.11 16.14
CA LYS A 336 -16.94 -0.61 17.12
C LYS A 336 -16.05 -1.71 17.68
N GLU A 337 -16.64 -2.84 18.07
CA GLU A 337 -15.93 -4.00 18.60
C GLU A 337 -15.00 -4.60 17.54
N GLN A 338 -15.45 -4.68 16.28
CA GLN A 338 -14.60 -5.17 15.19
C GLN A 338 -13.44 -4.22 14.89
N VAL A 339 -13.67 -2.90 14.86
CA VAL A 339 -12.59 -1.91 14.69
C VAL A 339 -11.56 -2.06 15.82
N MET A 340 -12.02 -2.15 17.07
CA MET A 340 -11.15 -2.38 18.22
C MET A 340 -10.34 -3.66 18.08
N GLN A 341 -10.95 -4.78 17.68
CA GLN A 341 -10.24 -6.04 17.52
C GLN A 341 -9.17 -5.98 16.41
N CYS A 342 -9.43 -5.31 15.29
CA CYS A 342 -8.39 -5.08 14.28
C CYS A 342 -7.19 -4.32 14.85
N PHE A 343 -7.43 -3.25 15.64
CA PHE A 343 -6.37 -2.48 16.27
C PHE A 343 -5.64 -3.26 17.37
N GLU A 344 -6.33 -4.07 18.18
CA GLU A 344 -5.68 -4.97 19.15
C GLU A 344 -4.79 -6.01 18.46
N ASN A 345 -5.23 -6.57 17.34
CA ASN A 345 -4.42 -7.50 16.54
C ASN A 345 -3.16 -6.81 15.99
N ILE A 346 -3.29 -5.61 15.42
CA ILE A 346 -2.15 -4.82 14.94
C ILE A 346 -1.21 -4.47 16.11
N LYS A 347 -1.75 -4.01 17.23
CA LYS A 347 -0.98 -3.68 18.43
C LYS A 347 -0.20 -4.88 18.95
N ALA A 348 -0.82 -6.06 19.01
CA ALA A 348 -0.13 -7.28 19.41
C ALA A 348 1.04 -7.64 18.48
N ILE A 349 0.88 -7.44 17.17
CA ILE A 349 1.95 -7.65 16.18
C ILE A 349 3.09 -6.63 16.39
N VAL A 350 2.74 -5.36 16.58
CA VAL A 350 3.68 -4.24 16.78
C VAL A 350 4.46 -4.39 18.10
N GLU A 351 3.79 -4.71 19.21
CA GLU A 351 4.44 -4.92 20.51
C GLU A 351 5.29 -6.20 20.53
N ASN A 352 4.97 -7.21 19.71
CA ASN A 352 5.76 -8.45 19.62
C ASN A 352 7.15 -8.24 19.00
N ILE A 353 7.35 -7.13 18.30
CA ILE A 353 8.64 -6.72 17.74
C ILE A 353 9.20 -5.50 18.49
N ASP A 354 8.84 -5.34 19.76
CA ASP A 354 9.34 -4.28 20.65
C ASP A 354 9.09 -2.84 20.15
N HIS A 355 8.03 -2.64 19.37
CA HIS A 355 7.57 -1.34 18.86
C HIS A 355 6.26 -0.89 19.50
N VAL A 356 5.84 0.35 19.21
CA VAL A 356 4.59 0.94 19.71
C VAL A 356 3.68 1.39 18.57
N MET A 357 2.38 1.52 18.83
CA MET A 357 1.40 1.96 17.82
C MET A 357 1.77 3.30 17.17
N ASP A 358 2.38 4.21 17.93
CA ASP A 358 2.86 5.49 17.41
C ASP A 358 3.98 5.34 16.36
N ASP A 359 4.57 4.17 16.14
CA ASP A 359 5.51 3.91 15.04
C ASP A 359 4.80 3.64 13.69
N ILE A 360 3.48 3.53 13.66
CA ILE A 360 2.74 3.36 12.40
C ILE A 360 2.81 4.66 11.58
N VAL A 361 3.22 4.53 10.32
CA VAL A 361 3.32 5.65 9.35
C VAL A 361 2.14 5.70 8.40
N LYS A 362 1.52 4.56 8.09
CA LYS A 362 0.37 4.48 7.17
C LYS A 362 -0.59 3.38 7.61
N LEU A 363 -1.89 3.69 7.58
CA LEU A 363 -2.98 2.73 7.69
C LEU A 363 -3.75 2.69 6.36
N ASN A 364 -4.11 1.48 5.92
CA ASN A 364 -5.05 1.26 4.83
C ASN A 364 -6.24 0.47 5.39
N ILE A 365 -7.44 1.05 5.28
CA ILE A 365 -8.65 0.55 5.92
C ILE A 365 -9.69 0.25 4.85
N GLN A 366 -10.18 -0.98 4.87
CA GLN A 366 -11.33 -1.41 4.07
C GLN A 366 -12.54 -1.52 4.99
N LEU A 367 -13.58 -0.73 4.72
CA LEU A 367 -14.78 -0.64 5.53
C LEU A 367 -16.02 -1.03 4.71
N LYS A 368 -16.91 -1.83 5.27
CA LYS A 368 -18.10 -2.32 4.55
C LYS A 368 -19.19 -1.26 4.41
N ASP A 369 -19.36 -0.40 5.43
CA ASP A 369 -20.34 0.69 5.43
C ASP A 369 -19.68 2.01 5.82
N MET A 370 -19.74 3.02 4.94
CA MET A 370 -19.17 4.35 5.22
C MET A 370 -19.95 5.14 6.29
N ASN A 371 -21.15 4.71 6.67
CA ASN A 371 -21.85 5.28 7.82
C ASN A 371 -21.12 4.98 9.15
N ASP A 372 -20.25 3.97 9.18
CA ASP A 372 -19.47 3.58 10.36
C ASP A 372 -18.15 4.38 10.53
N LEU A 373 -17.90 5.37 9.68
CA LEU A 373 -16.69 6.22 9.79
C LEU A 373 -16.58 6.92 11.16
N CYS A 374 -17.70 7.29 11.78
CA CYS A 374 -17.69 7.88 13.12
C CYS A 374 -17.20 6.89 14.18
N ALA A 375 -17.62 5.61 14.09
CA ALA A 375 -17.15 4.56 15.00
C ALA A 375 -15.66 4.26 14.79
N LEU A 376 -15.22 4.25 13.52
CA LEU A 376 -13.82 4.13 13.17
C LEU A 376 -12.99 5.29 13.75
N GLU A 377 -13.44 6.54 13.58
CA GLU A 377 -12.75 7.72 14.12
C GLU A 377 -12.57 7.63 15.64
N GLU A 378 -13.65 7.30 16.36
CA GLU A 378 -13.64 7.23 17.82
C GLU A 378 -12.59 6.23 18.31
N VAL A 379 -12.55 5.04 17.72
CA VAL A 379 -11.62 3.97 18.12
C VAL A 379 -10.21 4.29 17.68
N LEU A 380 -9.98 4.69 16.41
CA LEU A 380 -8.65 4.95 15.87
C LEU A 380 -7.87 5.91 16.77
N ARG A 381 -8.50 6.99 17.23
CA ARG A 381 -7.86 7.98 18.08
C ARG A 381 -7.39 7.46 19.43
N SER A 382 -8.01 6.41 19.97
CA SER A 382 -7.58 5.87 21.28
C SER A 382 -6.31 5.02 21.20
N TYR A 383 -5.79 4.72 20.00
CA TYR A 383 -4.57 3.94 19.79
C TYR A 383 -3.31 4.76 19.54
N PHE A 384 -3.41 6.09 19.41
CA PHE A 384 -2.28 6.97 19.12
C PHE A 384 -2.19 8.10 20.14
N ASN A 385 -0.99 8.36 20.66
CA ASN A 385 -0.77 9.44 21.63
C ASN A 385 -0.28 10.73 20.95
N ASP A 386 0.45 10.58 19.85
CA ASP A 386 1.07 11.67 19.10
C ASP A 386 0.33 11.92 17.77
N SER A 387 1.06 12.33 16.72
CA SER A 387 0.52 12.51 15.39
C SER A 387 -0.04 11.22 14.80
N LEU A 388 -1.23 11.33 14.21
CA LEU A 388 -1.89 10.23 13.51
C LEU A 388 -1.10 9.78 12.28
N PRO A 389 -1.18 8.50 11.88
CA PRO A 389 -0.56 8.02 10.66
C PRO A 389 -1.21 8.67 9.41
N ALA A 390 -0.54 8.52 8.27
CA ALA A 390 -1.22 8.70 7.00
C ALA A 390 -2.32 7.63 6.88
N LEU A 391 -3.38 7.93 6.15
CA LEU A 391 -4.59 7.09 6.12
C LEU A 391 -5.17 6.98 4.73
N THR A 392 -5.60 5.78 4.36
CA THR A 392 -6.51 5.54 3.23
C THR A 392 -7.69 4.73 3.75
N VAL A 393 -8.91 5.21 3.51
CA VAL A 393 -10.15 4.47 3.83
C VAL A 393 -10.93 4.26 2.55
N ILE A 394 -11.27 3.02 2.22
CA ILE A 394 -12.08 2.66 1.05
C ILE A 394 -13.26 1.78 1.44
N GLY A 395 -14.34 1.90 0.68
CA GLY A 395 -15.54 1.09 0.83
C GLY A 395 -15.41 -0.22 0.09
N VAL A 396 -15.78 -1.34 0.70
CA VAL A 396 -15.76 -2.65 0.06
C VAL A 396 -17.11 -3.33 0.23
N SER A 397 -17.56 -4.09 -0.79
CA SER A 397 -18.85 -4.76 -0.73
C SER A 397 -18.85 -5.98 0.20
N SER A 398 -17.70 -6.61 0.36
CA SER A 398 -17.55 -7.78 1.22
C SER A 398 -16.13 -7.92 1.76
N LEU A 399 -16.03 -8.60 2.89
CA LEU A 399 -14.77 -8.97 3.54
C LEU A 399 -14.88 -10.43 4.00
N PRO A 400 -13.75 -11.16 4.12
CA PRO A 400 -13.76 -12.52 4.63
C PRO A 400 -14.44 -12.62 6.00
N SER A 401 -15.01 -13.79 6.27
CA SER A 401 -15.68 -14.10 7.54
C SER A 401 -16.83 -13.15 7.90
N ASN A 402 -17.46 -12.50 6.92
CA ASN A 402 -18.52 -11.49 7.11
C ASN A 402 -18.09 -10.31 8.00
N SER A 403 -16.80 -10.01 8.05
CA SER A 403 -16.25 -8.87 8.77
C SER A 403 -16.80 -7.55 8.18
N VAL A 404 -16.84 -6.50 9.00
CA VAL A 404 -17.22 -5.15 8.54
C VAL A 404 -16.02 -4.25 8.29
N ILE A 405 -14.83 -4.65 8.76
CA ILE A 405 -13.59 -3.91 8.62
C ILE A 405 -12.39 -4.84 8.43
N GLN A 406 -11.39 -4.37 7.69
CA GLN A 406 -10.05 -4.93 7.59
C GLN A 406 -9.03 -3.79 7.60
N ILE A 407 -7.90 -3.98 8.27
CA ILE A 407 -6.84 -2.95 8.37
C ILE A 407 -5.49 -3.58 8.08
N ASP A 408 -4.73 -2.99 7.15
CA ASP A 408 -3.29 -3.21 7.06
C ASP A 408 -2.51 -1.93 7.39
N ALA A 409 -1.24 -2.10 7.72
CA ALA A 409 -0.41 -1.01 8.21
C ALA A 409 1.02 -1.08 7.65
N ILE A 410 1.65 0.09 7.56
CA ILE A 410 3.09 0.24 7.35
C ILE A 410 3.63 0.94 8.60
N MET A 411 4.66 0.36 9.20
CA MET A 411 5.31 0.87 10.41
C MET A 411 6.74 1.29 10.11
N SER A 412 7.20 2.36 10.75
CA SER A 412 8.62 2.71 10.79
C SER A 412 9.39 1.73 11.65
N ASN A 413 10.54 1.26 11.19
CA ASN A 413 11.43 0.40 11.97
C ASN A 413 12.90 0.75 11.69
N ALA A 414 13.79 0.57 12.67
CA ALA A 414 15.23 0.72 12.52
C ALA A 414 15.98 -0.63 12.63
N GLU A 415 15.29 -1.77 12.56
CA GLU A 415 15.88 -3.10 12.80
C GLU A 415 16.74 -3.66 11.64
N GLY A 416 16.77 -3.01 10.48
CA GLY A 416 17.54 -3.46 9.31
C GLY A 416 19.03 -3.08 9.33
N THR A 417 19.42 -2.10 10.14
CA THR A 417 20.81 -1.64 10.26
C THR A 417 21.23 -1.72 11.73
N PRO A 418 22.11 -2.66 12.13
CA PRO A 418 22.61 -2.66 13.49
C PRO A 418 23.26 -1.30 13.79
N PRO A 419 22.99 -0.66 14.94
CA PRO A 419 23.77 0.50 15.33
C PRO A 419 25.24 0.08 15.38
N ASN A 420 26.11 0.82 14.68
CA ASN A 420 27.55 0.63 14.80
C ASN A 420 27.91 0.61 16.29
N LYS A 421 28.51 -0.49 16.74
CA LYS A 421 28.98 -0.65 18.12
C LYS A 421 30.13 0.28 18.45
#